data_AF-A0A7X6BF91-F1
#
_entry.id   AF-A0A7X6BF91-F1
#
_cell.length_a   1.000
_cell.length_b   1.000
_cell.length_c   1.000
_cell.angle_alpha   90.00
_cell.angle_beta   90.00
_cell.angle_gamma   90.00
#
_symmetry.space_group_name_H-M   'P 1'
#
loop_
_entity.id
_entity.type
_entity.pdbx_description
1 polymer ?
#
loop_
_entity_poly.entity_id
_entity_poly.type
_entity_poly.pdbx_seq_one_letter_code
_entity_poly.pdbx_strand_id
1 'polypeptide(L)'
;MSYSSDHYFETFGPFQVPLDDRGRACRPSADWWREINSEADCDLSASIGCYLFSLGRSQLRPWYVGKTVAQGGSAAEAFTDHKLNHYNWALRPKRNVRRRGPPQLFLFPLITKPFDDDWRFAKGASHSPYIEWLERTLIGMAYARNPDIANSRDTTFLKTVHVRGLIGSKSLGRRPDSVRLARRVLLGREAITPPLQTPLEEHPPEPIEAAPLE
;
A
#
# COMPACT_ATOMS: atom_id res chain seq x y z
N MET A 1 34.18 -9.48 -13.27
CA MET A 1 33.06 -8.51 -13.33
C MET A 1 31.94 -9.04 -12.45
N SER A 2 31.76 -8.48 -11.25
CA SER A 2 30.65 -8.83 -10.37
C SER A 2 29.42 -8.05 -10.85
N TYR A 3 28.44 -8.72 -11.45
CA TYR A 3 27.15 -8.10 -11.73
C TYR A 3 26.39 -8.00 -10.41
N SER A 4 26.26 -6.79 -9.88
CA SER A 4 25.22 -6.54 -8.88
C SER A 4 23.88 -6.80 -9.57
N SER A 5 23.19 -7.88 -9.17
CA SER A 5 21.90 -8.27 -9.74
C SER A 5 20.77 -7.56 -8.99
N ASP A 6 20.88 -6.25 -8.89
CA ASP A 6 19.89 -5.44 -8.21
C ASP A 6 18.63 -5.32 -9.08
N HIS A 7 17.46 -5.38 -8.43
CA HIS A 7 16.16 -5.26 -9.09
C HIS A 7 15.42 -4.10 -8.46
N TYR A 8 14.88 -3.23 -9.31
CA TYR A 8 14.31 -1.96 -8.89
C TYR A 8 12.85 -1.88 -9.30
N PHE A 9 12.01 -1.33 -8.42
CA PHE A 9 10.61 -1.07 -8.71
C PHE A 9 10.33 0.41 -8.51
N GLU A 10 9.59 1.00 -9.44
CA GLU A 10 9.09 2.37 -9.30
C GLU A 10 7.63 2.37 -8.85
N THR A 11 7.10 3.51 -8.44
CA THR A 11 5.68 3.70 -8.11
C THR A 11 5.04 4.75 -9.01
N PHE A 12 3.94 4.38 -9.66
CA PHE A 12 3.11 5.29 -10.46
C PHE A 12 1.66 5.31 -9.95
N GLY A 13 1.02 6.49 -10.05
CA GLY A 13 -0.35 6.75 -9.61
C GLY A 13 -0.43 7.63 -8.35
N PRO A 14 -1.61 7.78 -7.73
CA PRO A 14 -2.82 7.01 -8.00
C PRO A 14 -3.55 7.42 -9.30
N PHE A 15 -3.87 6.44 -10.13
CA PHE A 15 -4.73 6.63 -11.29
C PHE A 15 -6.19 6.31 -10.96
N GLN A 16 -7.13 7.18 -11.34
CA GLN A 16 -8.53 6.90 -11.11
C GLN A 16 -9.01 5.78 -12.03
N VAL A 17 -9.55 4.71 -11.43
CA VAL A 17 -10.08 3.57 -12.18
C VAL A 17 -11.40 3.95 -12.85
N PRO A 18 -11.58 3.68 -14.16
CA PRO A 18 -12.81 4.00 -14.86
C PRO A 18 -13.97 3.17 -14.33
N LEU A 19 -15.14 3.81 -14.27
CA LEU A 19 -16.40 3.21 -13.85
C LEU A 19 -17.40 3.27 -15.01
N ASP A 20 -18.23 2.23 -15.14
CA ASP A 20 -19.41 2.27 -16.02
C ASP A 20 -20.54 3.11 -15.42
N ASP A 21 -21.61 3.31 -16.19
CA ASP A 21 -22.80 4.09 -15.76
C ASP A 21 -23.49 3.53 -14.52
N ARG A 22 -23.18 2.29 -14.13
CA ARG A 22 -23.71 1.61 -12.93
C ARG A 22 -22.72 1.71 -11.75
N GLY A 23 -21.63 2.46 -11.89
CA GLY A 23 -20.60 2.63 -10.87
C GLY A 23 -19.72 1.39 -10.66
N ARG A 24 -19.64 0.49 -11.64
CA ARG A 24 -18.77 -0.71 -11.60
C ARG A 24 -17.45 -0.42 -12.30
N ALA A 25 -16.35 -0.86 -11.72
CA ALA A 25 -15.06 -0.87 -12.39
C ALA A 25 -15.17 -1.66 -13.70
N CYS A 26 -14.72 -1.03 -14.79
CA CYS A 26 -14.75 -1.57 -16.14
C CYS A 26 -13.33 -1.59 -16.73
N ARG A 27 -13.19 -2.24 -17.90
CA ARG A 27 -11.91 -2.23 -18.63
C ARG A 27 -11.64 -0.81 -19.14
N PRO A 28 -10.44 -0.24 -18.91
CA PRO A 28 -10.08 1.06 -19.45
C PRO A 28 -10.08 1.06 -20.98
N SER A 29 -10.38 2.21 -21.56
CA SER A 29 -10.21 2.44 -22.99
C SER A 29 -8.72 2.59 -23.35
N ALA A 30 -8.40 2.54 -24.64
CA ALA A 30 -7.07 2.89 -25.12
C ALA A 30 -6.69 4.35 -24.83
N ASP A 31 -7.67 5.26 -24.79
CA ASP A 31 -7.44 6.67 -24.42
C ASP A 31 -6.97 6.80 -22.97
N TRP A 32 -7.57 6.05 -22.04
CA TRP A 32 -7.16 6.06 -20.64
C TRP A 32 -5.70 5.61 -20.46
N TRP A 33 -5.29 4.55 -21.17
CA TRP A 33 -3.88 4.12 -21.16
C TRP A 33 -2.96 5.17 -21.77
N ARG A 34 -3.37 5.83 -22.86
CA ARG A 34 -2.61 6.94 -23.46
C ARG A 34 -2.46 8.12 -22.49
N GLU A 35 -3.51 8.47 -21.77
CA GLU A 35 -3.50 9.54 -20.77
C GLU A 35 -2.50 9.24 -19.66
N ILE A 36 -2.59 8.06 -19.03
CA ILE A 36 -1.68 7.73 -17.92
C ILE A 36 -0.23 7.51 -18.40
N ASN A 37 -0.03 7.00 -19.62
CA ASN A 37 1.31 6.89 -20.21
C ASN A 37 1.90 8.27 -20.48
N SER A 38 1.08 9.24 -20.93
CA SER A 38 1.51 10.62 -21.14
C SER A 38 1.79 11.34 -19.82
N GLU A 39 1.00 11.10 -18.77
CA GLU A 39 1.23 11.66 -17.44
C GLU A 39 2.55 11.12 -16.83
N ALA A 40 2.82 9.84 -17.05
CA ALA A 40 4.00 9.15 -16.53
C ALA A 40 5.25 9.27 -17.41
N ASP A 41 5.13 9.86 -18.60
CA ASP A 41 6.16 9.92 -19.65
C ASP A 41 6.80 8.54 -19.98
N CYS A 42 5.99 7.48 -19.94
CA CYS A 42 6.44 6.12 -20.21
C CYS A 42 5.28 5.17 -20.55
N ASP A 43 5.56 4.02 -21.17
CA ASP A 43 4.53 3.03 -21.54
C ASP A 43 4.18 2.08 -20.38
N LEU A 44 3.45 2.59 -19.39
CA LEU A 44 2.97 1.81 -18.25
C LEU A 44 2.08 0.64 -18.67
N SER A 45 1.37 0.77 -19.79
CA SER A 45 0.44 -0.25 -20.31
C SER A 45 1.14 -1.59 -20.56
N ALA A 46 2.38 -1.56 -21.04
CA ALA A 46 3.19 -2.74 -21.35
C ALA A 46 4.10 -3.20 -20.20
N SER A 47 4.10 -2.51 -19.06
CA SER A 47 5.00 -2.81 -17.94
C SER A 47 4.67 -4.14 -17.24
N ILE A 48 5.70 -4.86 -16.77
CA ILE A 48 5.57 -5.98 -15.83
C ILE A 48 5.82 -5.50 -14.40
N GLY A 49 5.25 -6.16 -13.40
CA GLY A 49 5.40 -5.75 -12.00
C GLY A 49 4.17 -6.06 -11.16
N CYS A 50 3.91 -5.21 -10.16
CA CYS A 50 2.73 -5.32 -9.29
C CYS A 50 1.76 -4.15 -9.52
N TYR A 51 0.54 -4.30 -9.02
CA TYR A 51 -0.44 -3.22 -8.97
C TYR A 51 -1.29 -3.31 -7.69
N LEU A 52 -1.72 -2.16 -7.18
CA LEU A 52 -2.55 -2.04 -5.98
C LEU A 52 -3.83 -1.28 -6.32
N PHE A 53 -4.96 -1.95 -6.13
CA PHE A 53 -6.27 -1.33 -6.16
C PHE A 53 -6.67 -0.87 -4.76
N SER A 54 -7.06 0.39 -4.65
CA SER A 54 -7.47 1.03 -3.40
C SER A 54 -8.75 1.85 -3.57
N LEU A 55 -9.41 2.15 -2.46
CA LEU A 55 -10.59 3.02 -2.41
C LEU A 55 -10.37 4.11 -1.38
N GLY A 56 -10.69 5.36 -1.71
CA GLY A 56 -10.58 6.50 -0.79
C GLY A 56 -10.28 7.81 -1.50
N ARG A 57 -10.32 8.92 -0.74
CA ARG A 57 -9.76 10.21 -1.18
C ARG A 57 -8.56 10.57 -0.31
N SER A 58 -8.84 11.04 0.91
CA SER A 58 -7.81 11.42 1.90
C SER A 58 -7.27 10.24 2.71
N GLN A 59 -8.01 9.14 2.79
CA GLN A 59 -7.59 7.91 3.45
C GLN A 59 -7.76 6.74 2.52
N LEU A 60 -6.70 6.44 1.77
CA LEU A 60 -6.66 5.29 0.87
C LEU A 60 -6.65 3.99 1.67
N ARG A 61 -7.55 3.08 1.28
CA ARG A 61 -7.65 1.74 1.83
C ARG A 61 -7.38 0.73 0.72
N PRO A 62 -6.35 -0.12 0.84
CA PRO A 62 -6.03 -1.12 -0.18
C PRO A 62 -7.07 -2.24 -0.18
N TRP A 63 -7.50 -2.72 -1.34
CA TRP A 63 -8.55 -3.72 -1.49
C TRP A 63 -8.15 -4.94 -2.30
N TYR A 64 -7.15 -4.81 -3.17
CA TYR A 64 -6.61 -5.92 -3.95
C TYR A 64 -5.18 -5.57 -4.39
N VAL A 65 -4.28 -6.55 -4.36
CA VAL A 65 -2.95 -6.46 -4.96
C VAL A 65 -2.86 -7.54 -6.04
N GLY A 66 -2.24 -7.24 -7.17
CA GLY A 66 -1.92 -8.27 -8.15
C GLY A 66 -0.56 -8.05 -8.74
N LYS A 67 -0.16 -8.99 -9.60
CA LYS A 67 1.04 -8.92 -10.41
C LYS A 67 0.74 -9.17 -11.87
N THR A 68 1.68 -8.79 -12.72
CA THR A 68 1.76 -9.18 -14.12
C THR A 68 3.21 -9.51 -14.47
N VAL A 69 3.39 -10.63 -15.16
CA VAL A 69 4.68 -11.09 -15.71
C VAL A 69 4.57 -11.43 -17.20
N ALA A 70 3.37 -11.23 -17.77
CA ALA A 70 3.04 -11.61 -19.13
C ALA A 70 3.42 -10.52 -20.12
N GLN A 71 3.63 -10.89 -21.39
CA GLN A 71 3.99 -9.95 -22.45
C GLN A 71 2.95 -8.84 -22.69
N GLY A 72 1.68 -9.08 -22.35
CA GLY A 72 0.62 -8.06 -22.44
C GLY A 72 0.66 -7.01 -21.32
N GLY A 73 1.62 -7.12 -20.39
CA GLY A 73 1.89 -6.11 -19.37
C GLY A 73 0.73 -5.86 -18.40
N SER A 74 0.67 -4.65 -17.86
CA SER A 74 -0.34 -4.21 -16.90
C SER A 74 -1.72 -4.08 -17.54
N ALA A 75 -1.77 -3.63 -18.80
CA ALA A 75 -3.03 -3.46 -19.53
C ALA A 75 -3.78 -4.76 -19.76
N ALA A 76 -3.07 -5.85 -20.08
CA ALA A 76 -3.69 -7.15 -20.32
C ALA A 76 -4.13 -7.86 -19.03
N GLU A 77 -3.48 -7.58 -17.89
CA GLU A 77 -3.68 -8.35 -16.65
C GLU A 77 -4.53 -7.61 -15.60
N ALA A 78 -4.29 -6.32 -15.36
CA ALA A 78 -4.85 -5.59 -14.22
C ALA A 78 -6.37 -5.41 -14.29
N PHE A 79 -6.97 -5.59 -15.48
CA PHE A 79 -8.40 -5.42 -15.74
C PHE A 79 -9.04 -6.64 -16.42
N THR A 80 -8.46 -7.84 -16.26
CA THR A 80 -9.16 -9.08 -16.65
C THR A 80 -10.43 -9.27 -15.82
N ASP A 81 -11.39 -10.06 -16.32
CA ASP A 81 -12.70 -10.24 -15.67
C ASP A 81 -12.58 -10.73 -14.22
N HIS A 82 -11.60 -11.60 -13.97
CA HIS A 82 -11.33 -12.09 -12.62
C HIS A 82 -10.88 -10.96 -11.67
N LYS A 83 -10.06 -10.00 -12.12
CA LYS A 83 -9.63 -8.85 -11.30
C LYS A 83 -10.75 -7.83 -11.14
N LEU A 84 -11.48 -7.54 -12.21
CA LEU A 84 -12.66 -6.68 -12.18
C LEU A 84 -13.72 -7.20 -11.19
N ASN A 85 -13.88 -8.51 -11.07
CA ASN A 85 -14.75 -9.10 -10.05
C ASN A 85 -14.32 -8.75 -8.63
N HIS A 86 -13.02 -8.76 -8.33
CA HIS A 86 -12.49 -8.32 -7.02
C HIS A 86 -12.70 -6.82 -6.79
N TYR A 87 -12.45 -5.98 -7.80
CA TYR A 87 -12.66 -4.54 -7.70
C TYR A 87 -14.13 -4.20 -7.45
N ASN A 88 -15.01 -4.83 -8.23
CA ASN A 88 -16.45 -4.65 -8.11
C ASN A 88 -16.99 -5.19 -6.80
N TRP A 89 -16.47 -6.32 -6.29
CA TRP A 89 -16.77 -6.78 -4.94
C TRP A 89 -16.35 -5.77 -3.87
N ALA A 90 -15.19 -5.13 -4.03
CA ALA A 90 -14.72 -4.09 -3.12
C ALA A 90 -15.55 -2.79 -3.22
N LEU A 91 -16.12 -2.47 -4.38
CA LEU A 91 -16.98 -1.30 -4.58
C LEU A 91 -18.39 -1.48 -3.97
N ARG A 92 -18.85 -2.73 -3.77
CA ARG A 92 -20.19 -3.00 -3.21
C ARG A 92 -20.37 -2.33 -1.84
N PRO A 93 -21.53 -1.68 -1.59
CA PRO A 93 -21.88 -1.20 -0.26
C PRO A 93 -21.79 -2.33 0.76
N LYS A 94 -21.09 -2.09 1.88
CA LYS A 94 -21.05 -3.03 3.03
C LYS A 94 -21.74 -2.37 4.21
N ARG A 95 -22.55 -3.14 4.96
CA ARG A 95 -23.42 -2.64 6.06
C ARG A 95 -22.70 -1.71 7.06
N ASN A 96 -21.39 -1.88 7.27
CA ASN A 96 -20.60 -1.18 8.28
C ASN A 96 -19.48 -0.27 7.70
N VAL A 97 -19.52 0.09 6.41
CA VAL A 97 -18.48 0.94 5.79
C VAL A 97 -19.14 2.12 5.11
N ARG A 98 -18.95 3.33 5.68
CA ARG A 98 -19.35 4.60 5.05
C ARG A 98 -18.72 4.73 3.65
N ARG A 99 -19.38 5.50 2.77
CA ARG A 99 -19.04 5.73 1.35
C ARG A 99 -17.54 5.58 1.09
N ARG A 100 -17.19 4.52 0.35
CA ARG A 100 -15.83 4.28 -0.12
C ARG A 100 -15.55 5.36 -1.18
N GLY A 101 -14.42 6.06 -1.05
CA GLY A 101 -14.02 7.08 -2.03
C GLY A 101 -13.82 6.48 -3.43
N PRO A 102 -13.39 7.29 -4.40
CA PRO A 102 -13.16 6.83 -5.76
C PRO A 102 -12.17 5.66 -5.78
N PRO A 103 -12.33 4.72 -6.74
CA PRO A 103 -11.36 3.66 -6.94
C PRO A 103 -10.10 4.20 -7.59
N GLN A 104 -8.96 3.74 -7.08
CA GLN A 104 -7.64 4.16 -7.53
C GLN A 104 -6.74 2.94 -7.76
N LEU A 105 -5.87 3.05 -8.75
CA LEU A 105 -4.86 2.06 -9.08
C LEU A 105 -3.47 2.67 -8.93
N PHE A 106 -2.59 1.95 -8.25
CA PHE A 106 -1.15 2.19 -8.26
C PHE A 106 -0.48 1.09 -9.07
N LEU A 107 0.54 1.44 -9.83
CA LEU A 107 1.38 0.51 -10.58
C LEU A 107 2.79 0.51 -9.98
N PHE A 108 3.36 -0.68 -9.84
CA PHE A 108 4.72 -0.90 -9.35
C PHE A 108 5.52 -1.66 -10.40
N PRO A 109 5.88 -1.01 -11.51
CA PRO A 109 6.60 -1.68 -12.58
C PRO A 109 8.05 -1.99 -12.16
N LEU A 110 8.58 -3.10 -12.66
CA LEU A 110 9.98 -3.44 -12.52
C LEU A 110 10.80 -2.66 -13.55
N ILE A 111 11.87 -2.00 -13.11
CA ILE A 111 12.76 -1.18 -13.95
C ILE A 111 14.20 -1.73 -13.93
N THR A 112 14.95 -1.46 -15.00
CA THR A 112 16.28 -2.05 -15.21
C THR A 112 17.39 -1.43 -14.35
N LYS A 113 17.21 -0.19 -13.88
CA LYS A 113 18.20 0.60 -13.14
C LYS A 113 17.51 1.56 -12.17
N PRO A 114 18.19 1.99 -11.11
CA PRO A 114 17.62 2.94 -10.15
C PRO A 114 17.69 4.38 -10.68
N PHE A 115 16.52 5.00 -10.87
CA PHE A 115 16.29 6.45 -10.80
C PHE A 115 17.24 7.36 -11.62
N ASP A 116 17.71 6.89 -12.79
CA ASP A 116 18.48 7.66 -13.78
C ASP A 116 17.66 7.90 -15.07
N ASP A 117 17.99 8.90 -15.89
CA ASP A 117 17.20 9.24 -17.10
C ASP A 117 17.15 8.10 -18.16
N ASP A 118 17.96 7.04 -17.99
CA ASP A 118 18.10 5.91 -18.93
C ASP A 118 17.42 4.61 -18.46
N TRP A 119 16.57 4.66 -17.44
CA TRP A 119 15.84 3.48 -16.99
C TRP A 119 14.84 2.99 -18.05
N ARG A 120 14.57 1.69 -18.06
CA ARG A 120 13.55 1.06 -18.92
C ARG A 120 12.76 0.05 -18.10
N PHE A 121 11.54 -0.25 -18.55
CA PHE A 121 10.80 -1.39 -17.98
C PHE A 121 11.51 -2.71 -18.29
N ALA A 122 11.66 -3.52 -17.25
CA ALA A 122 12.09 -4.90 -17.40
C ALA A 122 11.07 -5.68 -18.24
N LYS A 123 11.54 -6.73 -18.93
CA LYS A 123 10.70 -7.58 -19.78
C LYS A 123 11.03 -9.04 -19.55
N GLY A 124 10.02 -9.89 -19.69
CA GLY A 124 10.19 -11.34 -19.65
C GLY A 124 9.93 -11.97 -18.28
N ALA A 125 9.58 -13.26 -18.32
CA ALA A 125 9.15 -14.02 -17.14
C ALA A 125 10.29 -14.39 -16.17
N SER A 126 11.56 -14.21 -16.56
CA SER A 126 12.74 -14.44 -15.70
C SER A 126 12.72 -13.60 -14.42
N HIS A 127 11.97 -12.50 -14.41
CA HIS A 127 11.83 -11.62 -13.25
C HIS A 127 10.70 -12.04 -12.28
N SER A 128 9.97 -13.12 -12.57
CA SER A 128 8.82 -13.56 -11.75
C SER A 128 9.14 -13.70 -10.26
N PRO A 129 10.29 -14.25 -9.83
CA PRO A 129 10.59 -14.39 -8.39
C PRO A 129 10.61 -13.06 -7.64
N TYR A 130 11.11 -11.99 -8.25
CA TYR A 130 11.19 -10.67 -7.62
C TYR A 130 9.83 -9.99 -7.55
N ILE A 131 9.04 -10.14 -8.63
CA ILE A 131 7.66 -9.64 -8.70
C ILE A 131 6.78 -10.39 -7.69
N GLU A 132 6.97 -11.70 -7.53
CA GLU A 132 6.30 -12.52 -6.51
C GLU A 132 6.63 -12.09 -5.09
N TRP A 133 7.92 -11.82 -4.83
CA TRP A 133 8.35 -11.32 -3.54
C TRP A 133 7.69 -9.96 -3.22
N LEU A 134 7.67 -9.04 -4.19
CA LEU A 134 7.03 -7.74 -4.00
C LEU A 134 5.52 -7.88 -3.81
N GLU A 135 4.84 -8.69 -4.63
CA GLU A 135 3.41 -8.94 -4.51
C GLU A 135 3.06 -9.43 -3.10
N ARG A 136 3.76 -10.46 -2.60
CA ARG A 136 3.53 -11.00 -1.26
C ARG A 136 3.76 -9.95 -0.17
N THR A 137 4.79 -9.13 -0.33
CA THR A 137 5.12 -8.03 0.58
C THR A 137 4.00 -6.99 0.62
N LEU A 138 3.54 -6.53 -0.55
CA LEU A 138 2.44 -5.58 -0.71
C LEU A 138 1.12 -6.13 -0.16
N ILE A 139 0.82 -7.42 -0.36
CA ILE A 139 -0.36 -8.05 0.24
C ILE A 139 -0.26 -8.02 1.77
N GLY A 140 0.90 -8.31 2.35
CA GLY A 140 1.11 -8.25 3.80
C GLY A 140 0.86 -6.86 4.38
N MET A 141 1.42 -5.84 3.74
CA MET A 141 1.20 -4.44 4.11
C MET A 141 -0.28 -4.04 3.96
N ALA A 142 -0.90 -4.44 2.85
CA ALA A 142 -2.29 -4.15 2.57
C ALA A 142 -3.23 -4.85 3.57
N TYR A 143 -2.95 -6.09 3.96
CA TYR A 143 -3.71 -6.83 4.98
C TYR A 143 -3.59 -6.17 6.36
N ALA A 144 -2.39 -5.74 6.76
CA ALA A 144 -2.19 -5.01 8.02
C ALA A 144 -2.99 -3.69 8.08
N ARG A 145 -3.29 -3.10 6.92
CA ARG A 145 -4.13 -1.89 6.80
C ARG A 145 -5.62 -2.21 6.62
N ASN A 146 -5.93 -3.26 5.88
CA ASN A 146 -7.26 -3.72 5.54
C ASN A 146 -7.35 -5.26 5.61
N PRO A 147 -7.84 -5.82 6.73
CA PRO A 147 -8.08 -7.26 6.85
C PRO A 147 -9.08 -7.85 5.85
N ASP A 148 -9.89 -7.00 5.21
CA ASP A 148 -10.91 -7.39 4.22
C ASP A 148 -10.37 -7.43 2.78
N ILE A 149 -9.05 -7.45 2.57
CA ILE A 149 -8.45 -7.51 1.23
C ILE A 149 -8.84 -8.80 0.49
N ALA A 150 -9.17 -8.69 -0.80
CA ALA A 150 -9.76 -9.79 -1.55
C ALA A 150 -8.82 -10.97 -1.78
N ASN A 151 -7.52 -10.72 -2.02
CA ASN A 151 -6.53 -11.75 -2.33
C ASN A 151 -5.75 -12.25 -1.09
N SER A 152 -6.39 -12.30 0.08
CA SER A 152 -5.79 -12.84 1.30
C SER A 152 -5.63 -14.38 1.31
N ARG A 153 -5.94 -15.08 0.20
CA ARG A 153 -5.94 -16.56 0.17
C ARG A 153 -4.53 -17.16 0.20
N ASP A 154 -3.58 -16.57 -0.50
CA ASP A 154 -2.18 -17.04 -0.51
C ASP A 154 -1.37 -16.54 0.69
N THR A 155 -2.06 -15.93 1.66
CA THR A 155 -1.48 -15.43 2.90
C THR A 155 -1.94 -16.25 4.09
N THR A 156 -2.06 -17.57 3.96
CA THR A 156 -2.41 -18.48 5.07
C THR A 156 -1.56 -18.19 6.30
N PHE A 157 -0.26 -17.92 6.12
CA PHE A 157 0.64 -17.49 7.20
C PHE A 157 0.23 -16.15 7.84
N LEU A 158 -0.19 -15.13 7.07
CA LEU A 158 -0.64 -13.85 7.62
C LEU A 158 -2.05 -13.92 8.24
N LYS A 159 -2.83 -14.95 7.89
CA LYS A 159 -4.12 -15.24 8.51
C LYS A 159 -3.98 -15.97 9.84
N THR A 160 -2.98 -16.83 9.99
CA THR A 160 -2.73 -17.60 11.22
C THR A 160 -1.83 -16.86 12.20
N VAL A 161 -0.95 -15.98 11.72
CA VAL A 161 -0.08 -15.17 12.57
C VAL A 161 -0.73 -13.82 12.86
N HIS A 162 -1.11 -13.63 14.11
CA HIS A 162 -1.65 -12.36 14.61
C HIS A 162 -0.65 -11.68 15.52
N VAL A 163 -0.30 -10.44 15.20
CA VAL A 163 0.44 -9.57 16.12
C VAL A 163 -0.49 -8.44 16.50
N ARG A 164 -0.98 -8.45 17.74
CA ARG A 164 -2.04 -7.55 18.22
C ARG A 164 -1.75 -6.09 17.85
N GLY A 165 -2.61 -5.50 17.01
CA GLY A 165 -2.51 -4.09 16.60
C GLY A 165 -1.41 -3.77 15.58
N LEU A 166 -0.60 -4.75 15.19
CA LEU A 166 0.45 -4.67 14.16
C LEU A 166 0.05 -5.42 12.88
N ILE A 167 -0.29 -6.71 12.98
CA ILE A 167 -0.65 -7.59 11.86
C ILE A 167 -1.97 -8.30 12.17
N GLY A 168 -2.91 -8.25 11.22
CA GLY A 168 -4.19 -8.94 11.33
C GLY A 168 -5.23 -8.21 12.19
N SER A 169 -5.67 -8.84 13.28
CA SER A 169 -6.85 -8.41 14.04
C SER A 169 -6.73 -6.99 14.59
N LYS A 170 -7.85 -6.24 14.50
CA LYS A 170 -7.94 -4.90 15.07
C LYS A 170 -7.93 -5.02 16.60
N SER A 171 -7.07 -4.27 17.28
CA SER A 171 -7.22 -4.06 18.72
C SER A 171 -8.54 -3.34 18.99
N LEU A 172 -9.41 -3.91 19.81
CA LEU A 172 -10.53 -3.17 20.39
C LEU A 172 -9.96 -2.06 21.30
N GLY A 173 -10.40 -0.82 21.10
CA GLY A 173 -9.97 0.34 21.88
C GLY A 173 -8.68 1.05 21.42
N ARG A 174 -8.16 1.93 22.27
CA ARG A 174 -6.89 2.66 22.04
C ARG A 174 -5.74 1.67 21.91
N ARG A 175 -4.90 1.85 20.88
CA ARG A 175 -3.71 1.01 20.71
C ARG A 175 -2.74 1.23 21.87
N PRO A 176 -2.14 0.17 22.43
CA PRO A 176 -1.03 0.29 23.38
C PRO A 176 0.12 1.11 22.78
N ASP A 177 0.86 1.84 23.61
CA ASP A 177 1.94 2.70 23.13
C ASP A 177 3.09 1.91 22.50
N SER A 178 3.37 0.69 22.97
CA SER A 178 4.32 -0.24 22.34
C SER A 178 3.94 -0.56 20.89
N VAL A 179 2.64 -0.77 20.62
CA VAL A 179 2.13 -0.99 19.26
C VAL A 179 2.28 0.26 18.41
N ARG A 180 2.02 1.45 18.97
CA ARG A 180 2.19 2.72 18.25
C ARG A 180 3.65 2.97 17.89
N LEU A 181 4.56 2.73 18.83
CA LEU A 181 5.99 2.85 18.63
C LEU A 181 6.49 1.85 17.59
N ALA A 182 6.14 0.57 17.71
CA ALA A 182 6.50 -0.45 16.74
C ALA A 182 6.00 -0.09 15.33
N ARG A 183 4.78 0.44 15.18
CA ARG A 183 4.28 0.93 13.89
C ARG A 183 5.06 2.13 13.36
N ARG A 184 5.52 3.03 14.24
CA ARG A 184 6.34 4.18 13.84
C ARG A 184 7.70 3.71 13.33
N VAL A 185 8.35 2.81 14.06
CA VAL A 185 9.66 2.23 13.69
C VAL A 185 9.56 1.42 12.40
N LEU A 186 8.53 0.59 12.24
CA LEU A 186 8.41 -0.33 11.09
C LEU A 186 7.79 0.31 9.84
N LEU A 187 6.85 1.24 10.00
CA LEU A 187 6.06 1.78 8.88
C LEU A 187 6.26 3.28 8.67
N GLY A 188 7.21 3.90 9.39
CA GLY A 188 7.68 5.26 9.13
C GLY A 188 6.61 6.34 9.06
N ARG A 189 5.46 6.18 9.77
CA ARG A 189 4.38 7.17 9.69
C ARG A 189 4.93 8.58 9.94
N GLU A 190 4.92 9.41 8.89
CA GLU A 190 5.13 10.85 9.03
C GLU A 190 4.21 11.37 10.12
N ALA A 191 4.81 12.21 10.96
CA ALA A 191 4.16 12.76 12.13
C ALA A 191 2.91 13.52 11.71
N ILE A 192 1.74 13.12 12.22
CA ILE A 192 0.92 14.15 12.86
C ILE A 192 1.75 14.52 14.08
N THR A 193 2.34 15.72 14.06
CA THR A 193 3.09 16.33 15.15
C THR A 193 2.47 15.86 16.48
N PRO A 194 3.21 15.17 17.37
CA PRO A 194 2.69 14.96 18.71
C PRO A 194 2.36 16.34 19.28
N PRO A 195 1.25 16.53 20.02
CA PRO A 195 1.11 17.76 20.78
C PRO A 195 2.41 17.92 21.56
N LEU A 196 3.03 19.10 21.45
CA LEU A 196 4.19 19.49 22.25
C LEU A 196 3.98 18.89 23.63
N GLN A 197 4.91 18.04 24.08
CA GLN A 197 4.95 17.69 25.48
C GLN A 197 5.05 19.04 26.19
N THR A 198 3.99 19.43 26.89
CA THR A 198 4.08 20.51 27.86
C THR A 198 5.27 20.16 28.74
N PRO A 199 6.26 21.07 28.89
CA PRO A 199 7.36 20.84 29.80
C PRO A 199 6.77 20.38 31.13
N LEU A 200 7.35 19.32 31.71
CA LEU A 200 7.06 18.97 33.10
C LEU A 200 7.22 20.25 33.90
N GLU A 201 6.15 20.73 34.53
CA GLU A 201 6.26 21.80 35.53
C GLU A 201 7.32 21.35 36.53
N GLU A 202 8.42 22.09 36.59
CA GLU A 202 9.41 21.94 37.63
C GLU A 202 8.69 22.20 38.94
N HIS A 203 8.42 21.13 39.70
CA HIS A 203 8.00 21.26 41.08
C HIS A 203 9.12 22.03 41.80
N PRO A 204 8.81 23.18 42.45
CA PRO A 204 9.81 23.85 43.25
C PRO A 204 10.29 22.90 44.36
N PRO A 205 11.59 22.91 44.68
CA PRO A 205 12.13 22.01 45.69
C PRO A 205 11.42 22.23 47.04
N GLU A 206 11.06 21.14 47.70
CA GLU A 206 10.49 21.18 49.04
C GLU A 206 11.43 21.93 50.00
N PRO A 207 10.88 22.74 50.94
CA PRO A 207 11.70 23.46 51.89
C PRO A 207 12.44 22.47 52.79
N ILE A 208 13.76 22.62 52.85
CA ILE A 208 14.64 21.86 53.72
C ILE A 208 14.26 22.19 55.18
N GLU A 209 13.73 21.21 55.91
CA GLU A 209 13.53 21.29 57.35
C GLU A 209 14.88 21.56 58.03
N ALA A 210 14.99 22.72 58.69
CA ALA A 210 16.17 23.05 59.48
C ALA A 210 16.29 22.08 60.65
N ALA A 211 17.44 21.41 60.75
CA ALA A 211 17.78 20.59 61.91
C ALA A 211 17.77 21.45 63.19
N PRO A 212 17.28 20.91 64.33
CA PRO A 212 17.30 21.66 65.58
C PRO A 212 18.75 21.85 66.03
N LEU A 213 19.12 23.11 66.26
CA LEU A 213 20.28 23.47 67.06
C LEU A 213 19.98 23.14 68.54
N GLU A 214 21.01 22.63 69.21
CA GLU A 214 21.10 22.08 70.57
C GLU A 214 20.13 22.65 71.63
#